data_AF-A0A919LSA6-F1
#
_entry.id   AF-A0A919LSA6-F1
#
_cell.length_a   1.000
_cell.length_b   1.000
_cell.length_c   1.000
_cell.angle_alpha   90.00
_cell.angle_beta   90.00
_cell.angle_gamma   90.00
#
_symmetry.space_group_name_H-M   'P 1'
#
loop_
_entity.id
_entity.type
_entity.pdbx_description
1 polymer ?
#
loop_
_entity_poly.entity_id
_entity_poly.type
_entity_poly.pdbx_seq_one_letter_code
_entity_poly.pdbx_strand_id
1 'polypeptide(L)'
;MAGAAGPGAVVLRRFARERAPALLQAIADVASQSPFRQMVTPGGYTMSVAMTNCGALGWTTDRHGYLYAPVDPVTDQTRPPMPAVFHELALAAAAASGYPEFSPTPV
;
A
#
# COMPACT_ATOMS: atom_id res chain seq x y z
N MET A 1 -1.32 12.22 -19.70
CA MET A 1 -2.22 11.46 -20.58
C MET A 1 -2.54 10.12 -19.93
N ALA A 2 -3.83 9.91 -19.61
CA ALA A 2 -4.34 8.60 -19.23
C ALA A 2 -4.36 7.70 -20.48
N GLY A 3 -3.95 6.44 -20.35
CA GLY A 3 -4.04 5.46 -21.43
C GLY A 3 -4.67 4.17 -20.93
N ALA A 4 -5.50 3.53 -21.74
CA ALA A 4 -6.06 2.22 -21.41
C ALA A 4 -4.95 1.16 -21.35
N ALA A 5 -4.97 0.31 -20.32
CA ALA A 5 -4.14 -0.89 -20.22
C ALA A 5 -4.93 -2.18 -20.48
N GLY A 6 -6.26 -2.09 -20.46
CA GLY A 6 -7.20 -3.19 -20.66
C GLY A 6 -8.61 -2.76 -20.23
N PRO A 7 -9.63 -3.61 -20.39
CA PRO A 7 -10.97 -3.31 -19.90
C PRO A 7 -10.96 -2.97 -18.40
N GLY A 8 -11.49 -1.79 -18.04
CA GLY A 8 -11.51 -1.30 -16.65
C GLY A 8 -10.16 -0.82 -16.08
N ALA A 9 -9.07 -0.86 -16.86
CA ALA A 9 -7.73 -0.51 -16.38
C ALA A 9 -7.14 0.72 -17.09
N VAL A 10 -6.64 1.68 -16.30
CA VAL A 10 -6.09 2.95 -16.80
C VAL A 10 -4.69 3.17 -16.25
N VAL A 11 -3.78 3.63 -17.10
CA VAL A 11 -2.42 4.07 -16.74
C VAL A 11 -2.37 5.60 -16.75
N LEU A 12 -2.23 6.20 -15.56
CA LEU A 12 -2.05 7.64 -15.37
C LEU A 12 -0.56 7.99 -15.36
N ARG A 13 0.04 8.18 -16.54
CA ARG A 13 1.48 8.46 -16.66
C ARG A 13 1.87 9.75 -15.93
N ARG A 14 2.89 9.65 -15.06
CA ARG A 14 3.47 10.74 -14.26
C ARG A 14 2.51 11.40 -13.26
N PHE A 15 1.36 10.80 -12.98
CA PHE A 15 0.30 11.39 -12.15
C PHE A 15 0.76 11.75 -10.73
N ALA A 16 1.58 10.90 -10.11
CA ALA A 16 2.10 11.13 -8.77
C ALA A 16 3.39 11.98 -8.73
N ARG A 17 3.92 12.44 -9.88
CA ARG A 17 5.29 12.96 -9.98
C ARG A 17 5.54 14.17 -9.09
N GLU A 18 4.60 15.11 -9.02
CA GLU A 18 4.73 16.32 -8.20
C GLU A 18 4.66 16.01 -6.70
N ARG A 19 3.96 14.93 -6.32
CA ARG A 19 3.83 14.47 -4.93
C ARG A 19 4.95 13.52 -4.51
N ALA A 20 5.80 13.07 -5.44
CA ALA A 20 6.81 12.04 -5.21
C ALA A 20 7.73 12.31 -3.99
N PRO A 21 8.25 13.53 -3.75
CA PRO A 21 9.04 13.80 -2.56
C PRO A 21 8.27 13.56 -1.25
N ALA A 22 7.02 14.04 -1.18
CA ALA A 22 6.17 13.84 -0.01
C ALA A 22 5.77 12.38 0.18
N LEU A 23 5.53 11.65 -0.92
CA LEU A 23 5.26 10.21 -0.87
C LEU A 23 6.47 9.44 -0.34
N LEU A 24 7.68 9.74 -0.81
CA LEU A 24 8.91 9.08 -0.33
C LEU A 24 9.17 9.37 1.15
N GLN A 25 8.93 10.60 1.61
CA GLN A 25 9.04 10.92 3.04
C GLN A 25 8.02 10.12 3.87
N ALA A 26 6.76 10.09 3.44
CA ALA A 26 5.73 9.31 4.12
C ALA A 26 6.05 7.80 4.15
N ILE A 27 6.67 7.26 3.09
CA ILE A 27 7.19 5.88 3.09
C ILE A 27 8.25 5.69 4.18
N ALA A 28 9.19 6.63 4.30
CA ALA A 28 10.23 6.57 5.33
C ALA A 28 9.63 6.63 6.74
N ASP A 29 8.64 7.49 6.97
CA ASP A 29 7.97 7.65 8.26
C ASP A 29 7.14 6.41 8.65
N VAL A 30 6.53 5.72 7.69
CA VAL A 30 5.88 4.42 7.91
C VAL A 30 6.94 3.36 8.23
N ALA A 31 8.02 3.32 7.45
CA ALA A 31 9.08 2.32 7.61
C ALA A 31 9.87 2.49 8.92
N SER A 32 9.94 3.68 9.51
CA SER A 32 10.56 3.88 10.82
C SER A 32 9.75 3.27 11.97
N GLN A 33 8.45 3.04 11.77
CA GLN A 33 7.55 2.46 12.77
C GLN A 33 7.28 0.97 12.49
N SER A 34 7.12 0.60 11.21
CA SER A 34 6.92 -0.76 10.72
C SER A 34 7.95 -1.03 9.63
N PRO A 35 9.14 -1.57 9.98
CA PRO A 35 10.24 -1.73 9.03
C PRO A 35 9.89 -2.60 7.82
N PHE A 36 10.54 -2.32 6.69
CA PHE A 36 10.50 -3.21 5.53
C PHE A 36 11.07 -4.59 5.90
N ARG A 37 10.38 -5.66 5.47
CA ARG A 37 10.86 -7.04 5.59
C ARG A 37 10.54 -7.88 4.37
N GLN A 38 11.41 -8.83 4.08
CA GLN A 38 11.12 -9.90 3.12
C GLN A 38 10.24 -10.94 3.81
N MET A 39 9.03 -11.13 3.28
CA MET A 39 8.05 -12.04 3.84
C MET A 39 8.34 -13.49 3.45
N VAL A 40 7.90 -14.44 4.28
CA VAL A 40 7.98 -15.89 3.98
C VAL A 40 6.62 -16.38 3.51
N THR A 41 6.53 -16.81 2.25
CA THR A 41 5.32 -17.38 1.66
C THR A 41 4.84 -18.63 2.41
N PRO A 42 3.57 -19.05 2.24
CA PRO A 42 3.06 -20.26 2.90
C PRO A 42 3.86 -21.53 2.57
N GLY A 43 4.50 -21.56 1.39
CA GLY A 43 5.39 -22.64 0.96
C GLY A 43 6.80 -22.60 1.55
N GLY A 44 7.11 -21.65 2.45
CA GLY A 44 8.41 -21.52 3.12
C GLY A 44 9.47 -20.72 2.35
N TYR A 45 9.14 -20.16 1.19
CA TYR A 45 10.08 -19.36 0.40
C TYR A 45 10.08 -17.90 0.83
N THR A 46 11.26 -17.33 1.00
CA THR A 46 11.44 -15.89 1.26
C THR A 46 11.25 -15.10 -0.03
N MET A 47 10.38 -14.09 0.00
CA MET A 47 10.13 -13.19 -1.12
C MET A 47 11.34 -12.29 -1.36
N SER A 48 11.68 -12.03 -2.63
CA SER A 48 12.77 -11.11 -2.98
C SER A 48 12.42 -9.64 -2.67
N VAL A 49 11.13 -9.31 -2.68
CA VAL A 49 10.61 -7.96 -2.40
C VAL A 49 10.44 -7.78 -0.89
N ALA A 50 10.95 -6.66 -0.36
CA ALA A 50 10.68 -6.24 1.00
C ALA A 50 9.39 -5.39 1.06
N MET A 51 8.56 -5.63 2.08
CA MET A 51 7.23 -5.03 2.21
C MET A 51 6.98 -4.51 3.63
N THR A 52 6.25 -3.41 3.72
CA THR A 52 5.63 -2.88 4.94
C THR A 52 4.21 -2.38 4.61
N ASN A 53 3.40 -2.06 5.62
CA ASN A 53 2.01 -1.60 5.43
C ASN A 53 1.69 -0.44 6.37
N CYS A 54 0.70 0.36 6.01
CA CYS A 54 0.06 1.38 6.85
C CYS A 54 -1.48 1.33 6.65
N GLY A 55 -2.23 1.96 7.55
CA GLY A 55 -3.69 1.90 7.60
C GLY A 55 -4.21 0.80 8.52
N ALA A 56 -5.54 0.65 8.56
CA ALA A 56 -6.25 -0.23 9.50
C ALA A 56 -5.87 -1.72 9.34
N LEU A 57 -5.54 -2.13 8.12
CA LEU A 57 -5.16 -3.49 7.77
C LEU A 57 -3.92 -3.47 6.89
N GLY A 58 -3.04 -4.44 7.09
CA GLY A 58 -1.89 -4.66 6.22
C GLY A 58 -1.85 -6.11 5.74
N TRP A 59 -1.45 -6.29 4.49
CA TRP A 59 -1.25 -7.61 3.92
C TRP A 59 -0.05 -8.29 4.58
N THR A 60 -0.22 -9.54 4.95
CA THR A 60 0.83 -10.38 5.54
C THR A 60 0.65 -11.83 5.14
N THR A 61 1.64 -12.65 5.48
CA THR A 61 1.64 -14.09 5.23
C THR A 61 2.13 -14.82 6.46
N ASP A 62 1.62 -16.04 6.63
CA ASP A 62 2.11 -17.02 7.58
C ASP A 62 2.06 -18.42 6.95
N ARG A 63 2.33 -19.45 7.75
CA ARG A 63 2.24 -20.85 7.32
C ARG A 63 0.83 -21.30 6.90
N HIS A 64 -0.21 -20.55 7.25
CA HIS A 64 -1.61 -20.87 6.97
C HIS A 64 -2.12 -20.16 5.71
N GLY A 65 -1.44 -19.13 5.23
CA GLY A 65 -1.78 -18.47 3.98
C GLY A 65 -1.40 -17.00 3.93
N TYR A 66 -2.19 -16.25 3.16
CA TYR A 66 -2.14 -14.80 3.06
C TYR A 66 -3.34 -14.21 3.78
N LEU A 67 -3.13 -13.14 4.54
CA LEU A 67 -4.19 -12.49 5.31
C LEU A 67 -3.98 -10.99 5.42
N TYR A 68 -5.05 -10.29 5.80
CA TYR A 68 -4.99 -8.92 6.29
C TYR A 68 -5.04 -8.93 7.82
N ALA A 69 -4.12 -8.21 8.46
CA ALA A 69 -4.05 -8.13 9.91
C ALA A 69 -3.88 -6.67 10.39
N PRO A 70 -4.52 -6.27 11.51
CA PRO A 70 -4.42 -4.92 12.06
C PRO A 70 -3.11 -4.67 12.83
N VAL A 71 -2.40 -5.73 13.19
CA VAL A 71 -1.12 -5.71 13.90
C VAL A 71 0.00 -6.10 12.95
N ASP A 72 1.16 -5.46 13.10
CA ASP A 72 2.38 -5.90 12.42
C ASP A 72 2.97 -7.12 13.12
N PRO A 73 3.08 -8.28 12.46
CA PRO A 73 3.61 -9.52 13.07
C PRO A 73 5.09 -9.46 13.46
N VAL A 74 5.85 -8.44 13.03
CA VAL A 74 7.27 -8.30 13.38
C VAL A 74 7.45 -7.45 14.64
N THR A 75 6.70 -6.36 14.75
CA THR A 75 6.80 -5.43 15.88
C THR A 75 5.79 -5.72 17.00
N ASP A 76 4.75 -6.51 16.69
CA ASP A 76 3.58 -6.76 17.55
C ASP A 76 2.82 -5.47 17.94
N GLN A 77 2.97 -4.42 17.14
CA GLN A 77 2.33 -3.12 17.34
C GLN A 77 1.19 -2.90 16.35
N THR A 78 0.25 -2.04 16.71
CA THR A 78 -0.72 -1.48 15.77
C THR A 78 0.02 -0.80 14.62
N ARG A 79 -0.48 -0.98 13.39
CA ARG A 79 0.15 -0.41 12.21
C ARG A 79 0.14 1.13 12.22
N PRO A 80 1.12 1.77 11.56
CA PRO A 80 1.08 3.21 11.33
C PRO A 80 -0.20 3.60 10.60
N PRO A 81 -0.84 4.75 10.95
CA PRO A 81 -2.00 5.23 10.23
C PRO A 81 -1.67 5.51 8.76
N MET A 82 -2.68 5.48 7.89
CA MET A 82 -2.53 5.84 6.48
C MET A 82 -2.07 7.30 6.37
N PRO A 83 -0.90 7.61 5.78
CA PRO A 83 -0.50 8.98 5.53
C PRO A 83 -1.50 9.70 4.62
N ALA A 84 -1.84 10.96 4.94
CA ALA A 84 -2.82 11.74 4.17
C ALA A 84 -2.45 11.83 2.67
N VAL A 85 -1.16 11.99 2.35
CA VAL A 85 -0.68 12.06 0.97
C VAL A 85 -0.93 10.76 0.17
N PHE A 86 -0.95 9.60 0.82
CA PHE A 86 -1.32 8.34 0.17
C PHE A 86 -2.82 8.31 -0.10
N HIS A 87 -3.62 8.67 0.90
CA HIS A 87 -5.08 8.72 0.79
C HIS A 87 -5.53 9.69 -0.32
N GLU A 88 -5.00 10.91 -0.34
CA GLU A 88 -5.29 11.93 -1.35
C GLU A 88 -4.84 11.52 -2.76
N LEU A 89 -3.68 10.86 -2.89
CA LEU A 89 -3.23 10.32 -4.17
C LEU A 89 -4.17 9.23 -4.66
N ALA A 90 -4.58 8.33 -3.78
CA ALA A 90 -5.46 7.22 -4.11
C ALA A 90 -6.84 7.71 -4.57
N LEU A 91 -7.46 8.65 -3.85
CA LEU A 91 -8.74 9.26 -4.26
C LEU A 91 -8.62 10.02 -5.59
N ALA A 92 -7.58 10.83 -5.75
CA ALA A 92 -7.38 11.59 -6.98
C ALA A 92 -7.16 10.66 -8.20
N ALA A 93 -6.39 9.57 -8.02
CA ALA A 93 -6.15 8.59 -9.07
C ALA A 93 -7.42 7.81 -9.42
N ALA A 94 -8.22 7.43 -8.41
CA ALA A 94 -9.48 6.72 -8.60
C ALA A 94 -10.49 7.60 -9.37
N ALA A 95 -10.69 8.84 -8.95
CA ALA A 95 -11.54 9.80 -9.65
C ALA A 95 -11.09 10.02 -11.11
N ALA A 96 -9.78 10.22 -11.33
CA ALA A 96 -9.21 10.40 -12.67
C ALA A 96 -9.30 9.13 -13.55
N SER A 97 -9.55 7.96 -12.94
CA SER A 97 -9.69 6.68 -13.64
C SER A 97 -11.16 6.23 -13.78
N GLY A 98 -12.13 7.06 -13.36
CA GLY A 98 -13.56 6.75 -13.46
C GLY A 98 -14.14 6.00 -12.26
N TYR A 99 -13.46 5.99 -11.12
CA TYR A 99 -13.86 5.32 -9.88
C TYR A 99 -13.98 6.31 -8.70
N PRO A 100 -14.92 7.27 -8.73
CA PRO A 100 -15.01 8.32 -7.70
C PRO A 100 -15.40 7.80 -6.31
N GLU A 101 -16.09 6.67 -6.23
CA GLU A 101 -16.59 6.06 -4.99
C GLU A 101 -15.55 5.15 -4.29
N PHE A 102 -14.30 5.14 -4.75
CA PHE A 102 -13.26 4.32 -4.15
C PHE A 102 -12.88 4.80 -2.75
N SER A 103 -12.91 3.89 -1.76
CA SER A 103 -12.38 4.12 -0.40
C SER A 103 -11.19 3.19 -0.13
N PRO A 104 -9.98 3.73 0.13
CA PRO A 104 -8.79 2.92 0.39
C PRO A 104 -8.74 2.31 1.80
N THR A 105 -9.69 2.62 2.67
CA THR A 105 -9.80 2.01 4.00
C THR A 105 -11.02 1.09 4.00
N PRO A 106 -10.86 -0.23 4.22
CA PRO A 106 -12.00 -1.10 4.50
C PRO A 106 -12.64 -0.62 5.80
N VAL A 107 -13.97 -0.47 5.79
CA VAL A 107 -14.75 -0.46 7.05
C VAL A 107 -14.63 -1.80 7.75
#